data_AF-A0A5P9QB33-F1
#
_entry.id   AF-A0A5P9QB33-F1
#
_cell.length_a   1.000
_cell.length_b   1.000
_cell.length_c   1.000
_cell.angle_alpha   90.00
_cell.angle_beta   90.00
_cell.angle_gamma   90.00
#
_symmetry.space_group_name_H-M   'P 1'
#
loop_
_entity.id
_entity.type
_entity.pdbx_description
1 polymer ?
#
loop_
_entity_poly.entity_id
_entity_poly.type
_entity_poly.pdbx_seq_one_letter_code
_entity_poly.pdbx_strand_id
1 'polypeptide(L)'
;MSGRDEPDARRPRSVYGVGSDPDVRYSLANERTALAWLRTGLGLVAGGIALTSFASFADLSVLLDVVAAVACVGGGCLAAYALVAWRRNERAMRLGRPLPPPSALPVIVVGIVAFAALVGAYAIWSGSTR
;
A
#
# COMPACT_ATOMS: atom_id res chain seq x y z
N MET A 1 -0.37 43.56 -10.07
CA MET A 1 0.57 43.02 -9.05
C MET A 1 -0.23 42.47 -7.86
N SER A 2 -0.95 41.35 -8.06
CA SER A 2 -1.88 40.81 -7.06
C SER A 2 -1.27 39.60 -6.33
N GLY A 3 -0.99 39.74 -5.04
CA GLY A 3 -1.10 38.68 -4.03
C GLY A 3 -0.13 37.51 -4.06
N ARG A 4 1.17 37.70 -4.35
CA ARG A 4 2.19 36.70 -4.02
C ARG A 4 2.93 37.18 -2.79
N ASP A 5 2.56 36.65 -1.63
CA ASP A 5 3.39 36.54 -0.40
C ASP A 5 2.57 35.99 0.82
N GLU A 6 1.43 35.30 0.62
CA GLU A 6 0.90 34.45 1.70
C GLU A 6 1.67 33.13 1.72
N PRO A 7 2.34 32.76 2.83
CA PRO A 7 3.00 31.48 2.95
C PRO A 7 1.99 30.36 2.73
N ASP A 8 2.28 29.42 1.82
CA ASP A 8 1.40 28.27 1.55
C ASP A 8 1.08 27.50 2.85
N ALA A 9 -0.15 27.66 3.33
CA ALA A 9 -0.61 27.12 4.60
C ALA A 9 -0.99 25.63 4.53
N ARG A 10 -0.93 25.01 3.33
CA ARG A 10 -1.33 23.62 3.12
C ARG A 10 -0.45 22.65 3.90
N ARG A 11 -1.07 21.56 4.38
CA ARG A 11 -0.41 20.49 5.15
C ARG A 11 -0.48 19.16 4.39
N PRO A 12 0.58 18.33 4.41
CA PRO A 12 1.80 18.48 5.21
C PRO A 12 2.81 19.49 4.62
N ARG A 13 3.41 20.31 5.51
CA ARG A 13 4.41 21.33 5.14
C ARG A 13 5.65 20.75 4.46
N SER A 14 6.00 19.49 4.75
CA SER A 14 7.12 18.80 4.11
C SER A 14 6.94 18.59 2.59
N VAL A 15 5.70 18.65 2.10
CA VAL A 15 5.34 18.54 0.68
C VAL A 15 4.96 19.91 0.13
N TYR A 16 4.02 20.60 0.78
CA TYR A 16 3.48 21.84 0.24
C TYR A 16 4.36 23.08 0.47
N GLY A 17 5.29 23.02 1.42
CA GLY A 17 6.22 24.12 1.71
C GLY A 17 7.46 24.14 0.80
N VAL A 18 7.54 23.32 -0.24
CA VAL A 18 8.70 23.25 -1.14
C VAL A 18 8.30 23.30 -2.61
N GLY A 19 9.19 23.86 -3.43
CA GLY A 19 9.00 23.92 -4.88
C GLY A 19 7.81 24.79 -5.29
N SER A 20 7.36 24.61 -6.53
CA SER A 20 6.14 25.24 -7.05
C SER A 20 5.04 24.20 -7.21
N ASP A 21 3.78 24.63 -7.26
CA ASP A 21 2.69 23.71 -7.55
C ASP A 21 2.89 23.03 -8.92
N PRO A 22 2.78 21.69 -8.98
CA PRO A 22 2.86 20.97 -10.23
C PRO A 22 1.55 21.16 -11.01
N ASP A 23 1.54 20.75 -12.29
CA ASP A 23 0.29 20.65 -13.03
C ASP A 23 -0.71 19.77 -12.27
N VAL A 24 -1.90 20.32 -12.04
CA VAL A 24 -3.02 19.72 -11.31
C VAL A 24 -3.33 18.31 -11.82
N ARG A 25 -3.18 18.05 -13.13
CA ARG A 25 -3.44 16.73 -13.71
C ARG A 25 -2.52 15.66 -13.12
N TYR A 26 -1.24 15.96 -12.92
CA TYR A 26 -0.28 15.01 -12.36
C TYR A 26 -0.46 14.81 -10.86
N SER A 27 -0.77 15.89 -10.13
CA SER A 27 -1.09 15.82 -8.69
C SER A 27 -2.32 14.92 -8.44
N LEU A 28 -3.40 15.11 -9.21
CA LEU A 28 -4.61 14.28 -9.12
C LEU A 28 -4.37 12.83 -9.59
N ALA A 29 -3.45 12.60 -10.53
CA ALA A 29 -3.06 11.24 -10.90
C ALA A 29 -2.35 10.53 -9.74
N ASN A 30 -1.42 11.21 -9.07
CA ASN A 30 -0.69 10.69 -7.91
C ASN A 30 -1.62 10.38 -6.73
N GLU A 31 -2.57 11.28 -6.43
CA GLU A 31 -3.58 11.05 -5.41
C GLU A 31 -4.45 9.81 -5.71
N ARG A 32 -4.94 9.66 -6.95
CA ARG A 32 -5.71 8.47 -7.35
C ARG A 32 -4.93 7.18 -7.18
N THR A 33 -3.64 7.18 -7.51
CA THR A 33 -2.78 6.00 -7.26
C THR A 33 -2.66 5.73 -5.77
N ALA A 34 -2.47 6.74 -4.93
CA ALA A 34 -2.41 6.57 -3.47
C ALA A 34 -3.72 6.02 -2.89
N LEU A 35 -4.86 6.54 -3.32
CA LEU A 35 -6.18 6.05 -2.93
C LEU A 35 -6.43 4.62 -3.40
N ALA A 36 -5.95 4.25 -4.59
CA ALA A 36 -6.02 2.87 -5.05
C ALA A 36 -5.22 1.92 -4.16
N TRP A 37 -4.01 2.30 -3.74
CA TRP A 37 -3.21 1.51 -2.79
C TRP A 37 -3.88 1.40 -1.42
N LEU A 38 -4.42 2.49 -0.89
CA LEU A 38 -5.18 2.50 0.37
C LEU A 38 -6.39 1.56 0.31
N ARG A 39 -7.14 1.58 -0.79
CA ARG A 39 -8.28 0.68 -1.02
C ARG A 39 -7.87 -0.77 -1.00
N THR A 40 -6.79 -1.14 -1.69
CA THR A 40 -6.28 -2.52 -1.67
C THR A 40 -5.82 -2.89 -0.26
N GLY A 41 -5.13 -2.00 0.44
CA GLY A 41 -4.68 -2.24 1.81
C GLY A 41 -5.86 -2.49 2.77
N LEU A 42 -6.91 -1.66 2.67
CA LEU A 42 -8.14 -1.82 3.44
C LEU A 42 -8.85 -3.14 3.13
N GLY A 43 -8.91 -3.53 1.86
CA GLY A 43 -9.47 -4.81 1.45
C GLY A 43 -8.74 -6.01 2.05
N LEU A 44 -7.40 -5.96 2.09
CA LEU A 44 -6.57 -6.99 2.72
C LEU A 44 -6.80 -7.07 4.23
N VAL A 45 -6.86 -5.93 4.93
CA VAL A 45 -7.14 -5.89 6.37
C VAL A 45 -8.53 -6.44 6.66
N ALA A 46 -9.56 -5.99 5.93
CA ALA A 46 -10.92 -6.47 6.11
C ALA A 46 -11.04 -7.98 5.85
N GLY A 47 -10.38 -8.48 4.80
CA GLY A 47 -10.33 -9.90 4.48
C GLY A 47 -9.60 -10.72 5.55
N GLY A 48 -8.49 -10.23 6.09
CA GLY A 48 -7.76 -10.87 7.19
C GLY A 48 -8.61 -10.96 8.45
N ILE A 49 -9.27 -9.87 8.86
CA ILE A 49 -10.17 -9.85 10.02
C ILE A 49 -11.33 -10.83 9.82
N ALA A 50 -11.95 -10.84 8.64
CA ALA A 50 -13.03 -11.79 8.33
C ALA A 50 -12.55 -13.25 8.42
N LEU A 51 -11.32 -13.52 7.97
CA LEU A 51 -10.72 -14.85 8.03
C LEU A 51 -10.44 -15.31 9.46
N THR A 52 -9.97 -14.42 10.34
CA THR A 52 -9.80 -14.72 11.78
C THR A 52 -11.12 -15.12 12.43
N SER A 53 -12.19 -14.37 12.14
CA SER A 53 -13.53 -14.72 12.64
C SER A 53 -13.96 -16.11 12.14
N PHE A 54 -13.78 -16.40 10.85
CA PHE A 54 -14.16 -17.69 10.27
C PHE A 54 -13.32 -18.87 10.83
N ALA A 55 -12.01 -18.67 11.02
CA ALA A 55 -11.13 -19.70 11.57
C ALA A 55 -11.56 -20.13 12.99
N SER A 56 -11.98 -19.18 13.82
CA SER A 56 -12.47 -19.45 15.19
C SER A 56 -13.75 -20.30 15.24
N PHE A 57 -14.61 -20.23 14.21
CA PHE A 57 -15.87 -20.99 14.17
C PHE A 57 -15.71 -22.42 13.66
N ALA A 58 -14.64 -22.71 12.92
CA ALA A 58 -14.52 -23.94 12.14
C ALA A 58 -13.41 -24.89 12.62
N ASP A 59 -12.79 -24.62 13.80
CA ASP A 59 -11.59 -25.32 14.28
C ASP A 59 -10.50 -25.45 13.19
N LEU A 60 -10.44 -24.45 12.31
CA LEU A 60 -9.59 -24.48 11.13
C LEU A 60 -8.14 -24.14 11.49
N SER A 61 -7.23 -24.89 10.85
CA SER A 61 -5.78 -24.96 11.05
C SER A 61 -5.03 -23.62 11.18
N VAL A 62 -3.89 -23.66 11.88
CA VAL A 62 -2.81 -22.65 11.97
C VAL A 62 -2.54 -21.89 10.67
N LEU A 63 -2.71 -22.53 9.50
CA LEU A 63 -2.58 -21.88 8.20
C LEU A 63 -3.50 -20.66 8.04
N LEU A 64 -4.78 -20.75 8.44
CA LEU A 64 -5.72 -19.63 8.26
C LEU A 64 -5.35 -18.44 9.13
N ASP A 65 -4.88 -18.67 10.36
CA ASP A 65 -4.39 -17.61 11.24
C ASP A 65 -3.16 -16.93 10.64
N VAL A 66 -2.23 -17.70 10.07
CA VAL A 66 -1.05 -17.16 9.38
C VAL A 66 -1.47 -16.32 8.16
N VAL A 67 -2.40 -16.82 7.34
CA VAL A 67 -2.91 -16.09 6.17
C VAL A 67 -3.63 -14.81 6.59
N ALA A 68 -4.45 -14.86 7.64
CA ALA A 68 -5.15 -13.70 8.19
C ALA A 68 -4.18 -12.64 8.71
N ALA A 69 -3.16 -13.05 9.47
CA ALA A 69 -2.11 -12.18 9.97
C ALA A 69 -1.32 -11.53 8.83
N VAL A 70 -0.92 -12.31 7.82
CA VAL A 70 -0.21 -11.80 6.63
C VAL A 70 -1.07 -10.80 5.86
N ALA A 71 -2.37 -11.06 5.69
CA ALA A 71 -3.29 -10.14 5.02
C ALA A 71 -3.43 -8.81 5.79
N CYS A 72 -3.62 -8.87 7.12
CA CYS A 72 -3.72 -7.68 7.97
C CYS A 72 -2.43 -6.84 7.97
N VAL A 73 -1.28 -7.48 8.18
CA VAL A 73 0.02 -6.79 8.20
C VAL A 73 0.34 -6.25 6.81
N GLY A 74 0.17 -7.05 5.76
CA GLY A 74 0.38 -6.65 4.38
C GLY A 74 -0.49 -5.46 3.98
N GLY A 75 -1.78 -5.47 4.37
CA GLY A 75 -2.69 -4.36 4.13
C GLY A 75 -2.30 -3.07 4.85
N GLY A 76 -1.88 -3.17 6.12
CA GLY A 76 -1.34 -2.03 6.88
C GLY A 76 -0.05 -1.46 6.27
N CYS A 77 0.87 -2.32 5.87
CA CYS A 77 2.08 -1.93 5.14
C CYS A 77 1.76 -1.22 3.82
N LEU A 78 0.75 -1.69 3.08
CA LEU A 78 0.33 -1.09 1.83
C LEU A 78 -0.28 0.31 2.04
N ALA A 79 -1.05 0.48 3.11
CA ALA A 79 -1.61 1.78 3.49
C ALA A 79 -0.50 2.78 3.88
N ALA A 80 0.48 2.35 4.67
CA ALA A 80 1.64 3.17 5.02
C ALA A 80 2.47 3.53 3.78
N TYR A 81 2.69 2.56 2.89
CA TYR A 81 3.38 2.78 1.62
C TYR A 81 2.66 3.79 0.74
N ALA A 82 1.33 3.73 0.63
CA ALA A 82 0.54 4.68 -0.16
C ALA A 82 0.82 6.13 0.22
N LEU A 83 0.89 6.41 1.53
CA LEU A 83 1.20 7.74 2.07
C LEU A 83 2.64 8.17 1.74
N VAL A 84 3.61 7.27 1.89
CA VAL A 84 5.03 7.56 1.61
C VAL A 84 5.24 7.79 0.11
N ALA A 85 4.70 6.92 -0.73
CA ALA A 85 4.80 7.01 -2.19
C ALA A 85 4.17 8.30 -2.71
N TRP A 86 2.97 8.64 -2.22
CA TRP A 86 2.31 9.91 -2.54
C TRP A 86 3.20 11.11 -2.21
N ARG A 87 3.71 11.19 -0.97
CA ARG A 87 4.59 12.30 -0.54
C ARG A 87 5.85 12.42 -1.38
N ARG A 88 6.49 11.29 -1.70
CA ARG A 88 7.75 11.26 -2.47
C ARG A 88 7.52 11.73 -3.91
N ASN A 89 6.45 11.26 -4.55
CA ASN A 89 6.11 11.65 -5.91
C ASN A 89 5.70 13.11 -6.00
N GLU A 90 4.81 13.56 -5.10
CA GLU A 90 4.34 14.95 -5.05
C GLU A 90 5.50 15.93 -4.87
N ARG A 91 6.40 15.61 -3.94
CA ARG A 91 7.58 16.41 -3.66
C ARG A 91 8.57 16.41 -4.82
N ALA A 92 8.73 15.29 -5.53
CA ALA A 92 9.58 15.24 -6.73
C ALA A 92 9.01 16.13 -7.85
N MET A 93 7.70 16.06 -8.10
CA MET A 93 7.02 16.90 -9.09
C MET A 93 7.15 18.40 -8.75
N ARG A 94 6.90 18.78 -7.49
CA ARG A 94 7.05 20.16 -7.00
C ARG A 94 8.46 20.72 -7.16
N LEU A 95 9.47 19.87 -6.99
CA LEU A 95 10.88 20.24 -7.11
C LEU A 95 11.43 20.10 -8.54
N GLY A 96 10.61 19.73 -9.53
CA GLY A 96 11.05 19.50 -10.91
C GLY A 96 12.07 18.36 -11.04
N ARG A 97 12.07 17.40 -10.11
CA ARG A 97 12.99 16.26 -10.09
C ARG A 97 12.39 15.06 -10.83
N PRO A 98 13.23 14.15 -11.36
CA PRO A 98 12.75 12.87 -11.88
C PRO A 98 11.89 12.13 -10.85
N LEU A 99 10.83 11.47 -11.33
CA LEU A 99 9.96 10.67 -10.48
C LEU A 99 10.75 9.48 -9.88
N PRO A 100 10.53 9.15 -8.59
CA PRO A 100 11.13 7.97 -7.98
C PRO A 100 10.78 6.69 -8.75
N PRO A 101 11.71 5.72 -8.84
CA PRO A 101 11.40 4.44 -9.45
C PRO A 101 10.29 3.71 -8.68
N PRO A 102 9.49 2.86 -9.34
CA PRO A 102 8.35 2.17 -8.74
C PRO A 102 8.80 1.01 -7.85
N SER A 103 9.43 1.33 -6.71
CA SER A 103 10.06 0.37 -5.79
C SER A 103 9.10 -0.70 -5.22
N ALA A 104 7.79 -0.42 -5.13
CA ALA A 104 6.83 -1.43 -4.67
C ALA A 104 6.50 -2.50 -5.70
N LEU A 105 6.61 -2.24 -7.01
CA LEU A 105 6.31 -3.24 -8.04
C LEU A 105 7.10 -4.54 -7.85
N PRO A 106 8.45 -4.53 -7.81
CA PRO A 106 9.20 -5.76 -7.65
C PRO A 106 8.92 -6.44 -6.30
N VAL A 107 8.77 -5.66 -5.22
CA VAL A 107 8.50 -6.20 -3.88
C VAL A 107 7.14 -6.92 -3.84
N ILE A 108 6.10 -6.32 -4.42
CA ILE A 108 4.75 -6.91 -4.46
C ILE A 108 4.75 -8.16 -5.34
N VAL A 109 5.39 -8.13 -6.51
CA VAL A 109 5.47 -9.31 -7.39
C VAL A 109 6.16 -10.47 -6.67
N VAL A 110 7.34 -10.22 -6.07
CA VAL A 110 8.07 -11.23 -5.32
C VAL A 110 7.24 -11.74 -4.14
N GLY A 111 6.57 -10.84 -3.41
CA GLY A 111 5.70 -11.20 -2.29
C GLY A 111 4.53 -12.11 -2.71
N ILE A 112 3.85 -11.79 -3.80
CA ILE A 112 2.75 -12.60 -4.34
C ILE A 112 3.24 -13.97 -4.77
N VAL A 113 4.35 -14.04 -5.52
CA VAL A 113 4.92 -15.30 -6.00
C VAL A 113 5.36 -16.17 -4.83
N ALA A 114 6.08 -15.60 -3.86
CA ALA A 114 6.52 -16.33 -2.67
C ALA A 114 5.34 -16.84 -1.84
N PHE A 115 4.32 -16.01 -1.63
CA PHE A 115 3.12 -16.39 -0.90
C PHE A 115 2.36 -17.53 -1.59
N ALA A 116 2.16 -17.44 -2.91
CA ALA A 116 1.52 -18.50 -3.69
C ALA A 116 2.31 -19.82 -3.64
N ALA A 117 3.64 -19.77 -3.77
CA ALA A 117 4.49 -20.94 -3.69
C ALA A 117 4.44 -21.60 -2.30
N LEU A 118 4.46 -20.81 -1.22
CA LEU A 118 4.38 -21.32 0.16
C LEU A 118 3.04 -22.00 0.43
N VAL A 119 1.92 -21.36 0.06
CA VAL A 119 0.58 -21.93 0.24
C VAL A 119 0.41 -23.19 -0.61
N GLY A 120 0.88 -23.18 -1.86
CA GLY A 120 0.84 -24.34 -2.75
C GLY A 120 1.66 -25.51 -2.22
N ALA A 121 2.89 -25.27 -1.76
CA ALA A 121 3.75 -26.29 -1.17
C ALA A 121 3.13 -26.89 0.11
N TYR A 122 2.57 -26.05 0.98
CA TYR A 122 1.86 -26.51 2.17
C TYR A 122 0.64 -27.37 1.82
N ALA A 123 -0.17 -26.95 0.83
CA ALA A 123 -1.34 -27.70 0.40
C ALA A 123 -0.95 -29.09 -0.13
N ILE A 124 0.08 -29.17 -0.98
CA ILE A 124 0.60 -30.44 -1.51
C ILE A 124 1.10 -31.34 -0.37
N TRP A 125 1.88 -30.80 0.56
CA TRP A 125 2.41 -31.55 1.70
C TRP A 125 1.30 -32.07 2.62
N SER A 126 0.32 -31.22 2.95
CA SER A 126 -0.80 -31.62 3.81
C SER A 126 -1.72 -32.68 3.16
N GLY A 127 -1.80 -32.67 1.83
CA GLY A 127 -2.55 -33.65 1.05
C GLY A 127 -1.86 -35.00 0.90
N SER A 128 -0.52 -35.05 0.90
CA SER A 128 0.23 -36.31 0.84
C SER A 128 0.31 -37.05 2.18
N THR A 129 -0.01 -36.36 3.29
CA THR A 129 -0.03 -36.93 4.65
C THR A 129 -1.40 -37.46 5.11
N ARG A 130 -2.46 -37.36 4.28
CA ARG A 130 -3.78 -37.97 4.54
C ARG A 130 -3.93 -39.26 3.76
#